data_AF-A0A2C9L576-F1
#
_entry.id   AF-A0A2C9L576-F1
#
_cell.length_a   1.000
_cell.length_b   1.000
_cell.length_c   1.000
_cell.angle_alpha   90.00
_cell.angle_beta   90.00
_cell.angle_gamma   90.00
#
_symmetry.space_group_name_H-M   'P 1'
#
loop_
_entity.id
_entity.type
_entity.pdbx_description
1 polymer ?
#
loop_
_entity_poly.entity_id
_entity_poly.type
_entity_poly.pdbx_seq_one_letter_code
_entity_poly.pdbx_strand_id
1 'polypeptide(L)'
;MLRAKCLHCETLHATDATSKFIVDSKHYEINRRLVASFLNIGLGYAGMESFCEALGIDSMTSKTYSAHLKFIENKNKTFIEDIRAKAVEKVRSFYGATSKEDTIDITVSFDGSWQKRGHTSKHGLGVVIETTTGLAVDFHVMSTCCQKCSTTGKNMLKRGKAVYDEWFKRHELDYTINHSGSSGLMEVNVAKVMWLRSQNLGFRYTTFVSDGDYKTYKELQSLAPYSVPIKKEECINQNGLVLHSEI
;
A
#
# COMPACT_ATOMS: atom_id res chain seq x y z
N MET A 1 -38.22 -3.16 -2.47
CA MET A 1 -38.21 -2.11 -3.52
C MET A 1 -39.30 -1.13 -3.15
N LEU A 2 -38.93 0.09 -2.72
CA LEU A 2 -39.90 1.14 -2.40
C LEU A 2 -40.59 1.57 -3.70
N ARG A 3 -41.93 1.60 -3.67
CA ARG A 3 -42.76 2.02 -4.80
C ARG A 3 -43.45 3.31 -4.39
N ALA A 4 -43.03 4.43 -4.96
CA ALA A 4 -43.68 5.71 -4.75
C ALA A 4 -44.68 5.93 -5.88
N LYS A 5 -45.97 5.90 -5.58
CA LYS A 5 -47.01 6.26 -6.56
C LYS A 5 -47.28 7.76 -6.42
N CYS A 6 -47.14 8.52 -7.50
CA CYS A 6 -47.60 9.90 -7.50
C CYS A 6 -49.13 9.90 -7.32
N LEU A 7 -49.64 10.55 -6.27
CA LEU A 7 -51.07 10.56 -5.96
C LEU A 7 -51.90 11.41 -6.95
N HIS A 8 -51.25 12.25 -7.77
CA HIS A 8 -51.93 13.14 -8.71
C HIS A 8 -52.02 12.58 -10.13
N CYS A 9 -50.93 12.05 -10.67
CA CYS A 9 -50.91 11.50 -12.04
C CYS A 9 -50.84 9.96 -12.08
N GLU A 10 -50.93 9.31 -10.93
CA GLU A 10 -50.91 7.85 -10.76
C GLU A 10 -49.67 7.11 -11.28
N THR A 11 -48.66 7.85 -11.75
CA THR A 11 -47.43 7.27 -12.28
C THR A 11 -46.67 6.61 -11.14
N LEU A 12 -46.28 5.35 -11.37
CA LEU A 12 -45.48 4.58 -10.44
C LEU A 12 -44.01 4.99 -10.60
N HIS A 13 -43.50 5.79 -9.67
CA HIS A 13 -42.07 6.02 -9.55
C HIS A 13 -41.49 4.88 -8.71
N ALA A 14 -40.77 3.96 -9.35
CA ALA A 14 -39.87 3.10 -8.60
C ALA A 14 -38.85 4.01 -7.92
N THR A 15 -38.57 3.81 -6.63
CA THR A 15 -37.35 4.41 -6.08
C THR A 15 -36.19 3.67 -6.73
N ASP A 16 -35.68 4.22 -7.82
CA ASP A 16 -34.38 3.84 -8.31
C ASP A 16 -33.42 3.96 -7.14
N ALA A 17 -32.61 2.92 -6.92
CA ALA A 17 -31.53 3.02 -5.98
C ALA A 17 -30.75 4.29 -6.34
N THR A 18 -30.58 5.21 -5.38
CA THR A 18 -29.87 6.47 -5.60
C THR A 18 -28.41 6.23 -5.98
N SER A 19 -27.89 5.07 -5.61
CA SER A 19 -26.60 4.56 -6.06
C SER A 19 -26.70 3.87 -7.41
N LYS A 20 -25.80 4.21 -8.32
CA LYS A 20 -25.63 3.52 -9.60
C LYS A 20 -25.41 2.02 -9.38
N PHE A 21 -26.12 1.21 -10.17
CA PHE A 21 -25.91 -0.24 -10.24
C PHE A 21 -24.72 -0.53 -11.17
N ILE A 22 -23.73 -1.25 -10.66
CA ILE A 22 -22.56 -1.63 -11.46
C ILE A 22 -22.89 -2.95 -12.14
N VAL A 23 -23.29 -2.87 -13.42
CA VAL A 23 -23.77 -3.98 -14.27
C VAL A 23 -22.83 -5.20 -14.19
N ASP A 24 -21.52 -4.97 -14.32
CA ASP A 24 -20.52 -6.05 -14.34
C ASP A 24 -20.31 -6.74 -12.99
N SER A 25 -20.69 -6.10 -11.88
CA SER A 25 -20.49 -6.65 -10.53
C SER A 25 -21.76 -7.00 -9.78
N LYS A 26 -22.95 -6.78 -10.38
CA LYS A 26 -24.26 -7.02 -9.77
C LYS A 26 -24.42 -6.39 -8.36
N HIS A 27 -23.72 -5.29 -8.11
CA HIS A 27 -23.70 -4.60 -6.83
C HIS A 27 -23.92 -3.11 -7.05
N TYR A 28 -24.57 -2.45 -6.09
CA TYR A 28 -24.64 -1.01 -6.05
C TYR A 28 -23.28 -0.41 -5.69
N GLU A 29 -22.92 0.70 -6.34
CA GLU A 29 -21.68 1.43 -6.09
C GLU A 29 -21.49 1.80 -4.61
N ILE A 30 -22.59 2.15 -3.92
CA ILE A 30 -22.58 2.52 -2.50
C ILE A 30 -22.02 1.42 -1.61
N ASN A 31 -22.24 0.15 -1.92
CA ASN A 31 -21.68 -0.96 -1.16
C ASN A 31 -20.15 -0.96 -1.23
N ARG A 32 -19.59 -0.67 -2.41
CA ARG A 32 -18.13 -0.59 -2.58
C ARG A 32 -17.57 0.66 -1.93
N ARG A 33 -18.27 1.79 -2.01
CA ARG A 33 -17.90 3.03 -1.32
C ARG A 33 -17.92 2.86 0.19
N LEU A 34 -18.93 2.19 0.75
CA LEU A 34 -19.03 1.91 2.18
C LEU A 34 -17.79 1.14 2.66
N VAL A 35 -17.43 0.05 1.97
CA VAL A 35 -16.21 -0.71 2.29
C VAL A 35 -14.97 0.18 2.18
N ALA A 36 -14.80 0.95 1.11
CA ALA A 36 -13.66 1.84 0.94
C ALA A 36 -13.56 2.91 2.05
N SER A 37 -14.69 3.50 2.44
CA SER A 37 -14.75 4.50 3.52
C SER A 37 -14.29 3.93 4.85
N PHE A 38 -14.79 2.75 5.24
CA PHE A 38 -14.40 2.11 6.49
C PHE A 38 -12.95 1.61 6.50
N LEU A 39 -12.39 1.28 5.34
CA LEU A 39 -10.95 1.01 5.19
C LEU A 39 -10.12 2.29 5.37
N ASN A 40 -10.53 3.40 4.76
CA ASN A 40 -9.80 4.67 4.81
C ASN A 40 -9.71 5.27 6.22
N ILE A 41 -10.74 5.06 7.04
CA ILE A 41 -10.75 5.50 8.45
C ILE A 41 -10.18 4.44 9.41
N GLY A 42 -9.69 3.31 8.90
CA GLY A 42 -9.01 2.27 9.69
C GLY A 42 -9.92 1.43 10.60
N LEU A 43 -11.25 1.46 10.41
CA LEU A 43 -12.20 0.71 11.24
C LEU A 43 -12.61 -0.64 10.64
N GLY A 44 -12.54 -0.77 9.31
CA GLY A 44 -12.82 -2.01 8.59
C GLY A 44 -14.24 -2.56 8.79
N TYR A 45 -14.38 -3.89 8.71
CA TYR A 45 -15.69 -4.55 8.77
C TYR A 45 -16.43 -4.32 10.08
N ALA A 46 -15.73 -4.43 11.22
CA ALA A 46 -16.34 -4.27 12.53
C ALA A 46 -16.92 -2.85 12.73
N GLY A 47 -16.20 -1.82 12.31
CA GLY A 47 -16.73 -0.45 12.39
C GLY A 47 -17.91 -0.21 11.46
N MET A 48 -17.89 -0.82 10.27
CA MET A 48 -19.03 -0.75 9.34
C MET A 48 -20.27 -1.43 9.94
N GLU A 49 -20.10 -2.58 10.57
CA GLU A 49 -21.19 -3.31 11.23
C GLU A 49 -21.79 -2.48 12.37
N SER A 50 -20.97 -1.95 13.27
CA SER A 50 -21.46 -1.07 14.36
C SER A 50 -22.12 0.21 13.83
N PHE A 51 -21.63 0.76 12.73
CA PHE A 51 -22.24 1.93 12.08
C PHE A 51 -23.62 1.60 11.51
N CYS A 52 -23.75 0.48 10.80
CA CYS A 52 -25.04 0.03 10.27
C CYS A 52 -26.04 -0.25 11.40
N GLU A 53 -25.60 -0.90 12.48
CA GLU A 53 -26.41 -1.13 13.68
C GLU A 53 -26.91 0.18 14.30
N ALA A 54 -26.03 1.16 14.48
CA ALA A 54 -26.38 2.47 15.05
C ALA A 54 -27.39 3.25 14.20
N LEU A 55 -27.41 3.03 12.88
CA LEU A 55 -28.38 3.63 11.96
C LEU A 55 -29.66 2.80 11.77
N GLY A 56 -29.74 1.60 12.35
CA GLY A 56 -30.87 0.69 12.15
C GLY A 56 -30.98 0.17 10.71
N ILE A 57 -29.84 -0.01 10.02
CA ILE A 57 -29.79 -0.55 8.65
C ILE A 57 -29.09 -1.90 8.59
N ASP A 58 -29.48 -2.73 7.63
CA ASP A 58 -28.82 -4.03 7.43
C ASP A 58 -27.35 -3.87 7.01
N SER A 59 -26.47 -4.51 7.78
CA SER A 59 -25.05 -4.57 7.47
C SER A 59 -24.75 -5.59 6.36
N MET A 60 -23.66 -5.36 5.63
CA MET A 60 -23.14 -6.36 4.70
C MET A 60 -22.67 -7.59 5.47
N THR A 61 -22.82 -8.78 4.88
CA THR A 61 -22.15 -9.97 5.44
C THR A 61 -20.63 -9.86 5.31
N SER A 62 -19.89 -10.50 6.21
CA SER A 62 -18.41 -10.57 6.15
C SER A 62 -17.89 -11.13 4.82
N LYS A 63 -18.63 -12.07 4.21
CA LYS A 63 -18.32 -12.63 2.89
C LYS A 63 -18.43 -11.58 1.79
N THR A 64 -19.53 -10.81 1.79
CA THR A 64 -19.75 -9.74 0.81
C THR A 64 -18.73 -8.62 0.99
N TYR A 65 -18.46 -8.21 2.22
CA TYR A 65 -17.41 -7.23 2.53
C TYR A 65 -16.05 -7.68 2.00
N SER A 66 -15.67 -8.93 2.26
CA SER A 66 -14.39 -9.50 1.81
C SER A 66 -14.26 -9.52 0.28
N ALA A 67 -15.36 -9.76 -0.44
CA ALA A 67 -15.37 -9.71 -1.90
C ALA A 67 -15.13 -8.28 -2.43
N HIS A 68 -15.77 -7.26 -1.82
CA HIS A 68 -15.52 -5.86 -2.15
C HIS A 68 -14.09 -5.43 -1.79
N LEU A 69 -13.59 -5.83 -0.61
CA LEU A 69 -12.21 -5.57 -0.18
C LEU A 69 -11.21 -6.13 -1.20
N LYS A 70 -11.36 -7.39 -1.61
CA LYS A 70 -10.47 -8.02 -2.60
C LYS A 70 -10.51 -7.32 -3.95
N PHE A 71 -11.69 -6.85 -4.36
CA PHE A 71 -11.82 -6.05 -5.58
C PHE A 71 -11.06 -4.73 -5.48
N ILE A 72 -11.22 -3.99 -4.37
CA ILE A 72 -10.52 -2.72 -4.12
C ILE A 72 -9.00 -2.96 -4.07
N GLU A 73 -8.55 -3.98 -3.34
CA GLU A 73 -7.14 -4.36 -3.25
C GLU A 73 -6.54 -4.61 -4.64
N ASN A 74 -7.20 -5.42 -5.47
CA ASN A 74 -6.72 -5.73 -6.81
C ASN A 74 -6.63 -4.47 -7.69
N LYS A 75 -7.64 -3.58 -7.62
CA LYS A 75 -7.61 -2.31 -8.36
C LYS A 75 -6.51 -1.39 -7.87
N ASN A 76 -6.28 -1.31 -6.56
CA ASN A 76 -5.21 -0.50 -5.97
C ASN A 76 -3.82 -1.02 -6.36
N LYS A 77 -3.62 -2.35 -6.42
CA LYS A 77 -2.36 -2.94 -6.89
C LYS A 77 -2.06 -2.48 -8.32
N THR A 78 -3.01 -2.63 -9.24
CA THR A 78 -2.81 -2.17 -10.63
C THR A 78 -2.58 -0.65 -10.71
N PHE A 79 -3.35 0.13 -9.96
CA PHE A 79 -3.23 1.58 -9.96
C PHE A 79 -1.86 2.06 -9.47
N ILE A 80 -1.37 1.49 -8.37
CA ILE A 80 -0.07 1.86 -7.81
C ILE A 80 1.07 1.51 -8.78
N GLU A 81 1.00 0.35 -9.44
CA GLU A 81 2.00 -0.04 -10.44
C GLU A 81 2.00 0.90 -11.67
N ASP A 82 0.82 1.32 -12.14
CA ASP A 82 0.69 2.30 -13.24
C ASP A 82 1.25 3.68 -12.85
N ILE A 83 0.93 4.17 -11.65
CA ILE A 83 1.47 5.43 -11.15
C ILE A 83 2.99 5.35 -10.96
N ARG A 84 3.51 4.24 -10.42
CA ARG A 84 4.97 4.04 -10.29
C ARG A 84 5.64 4.01 -11.66
N ALA A 85 5.08 3.30 -12.63
CA ALA A 85 5.62 3.26 -13.99
C ALA A 85 5.72 4.65 -14.62
N LYS A 86 4.68 5.47 -14.46
CA LYS A 86 4.67 6.88 -14.92
C LYS A 86 5.69 7.74 -14.18
N ALA A 87 5.86 7.54 -12.87
CA ALA A 87 6.87 8.25 -12.09
C ALA A 87 8.29 7.90 -12.56
N VAL A 88 8.58 6.60 -12.72
CA VAL A 88 9.86 6.10 -13.25
C VAL A 88 10.13 6.68 -14.63
N GLU A 89 9.17 6.63 -15.56
CA GLU A 89 9.32 7.17 -16.92
C GLU A 89 9.65 8.67 -16.91
N LYS A 90 8.93 9.46 -16.10
CA LYS A 90 9.19 10.90 -15.96
C LYS A 90 10.58 11.20 -15.42
N VAL A 91 11.02 10.49 -14.39
CA VAL A 91 12.36 10.64 -13.83
C VAL A 91 13.41 10.24 -14.86
N ARG A 92 13.23 9.12 -15.58
CA ARG A 92 14.15 8.71 -16.64
C ARG A 92 14.29 9.76 -17.74
N SER A 93 13.17 10.33 -18.17
CA SER A 93 13.17 11.41 -19.17
C SER A 93 13.84 12.68 -18.66
N PHE A 94 13.67 13.03 -17.38
CA PHE A 94 14.34 14.20 -16.77
C PHE A 94 15.87 14.08 -16.82
N TYR A 95 16.39 12.88 -16.59
CA TYR A 95 17.83 12.58 -16.69
C TYR A 95 18.31 12.25 -18.12
N GLY A 96 17.45 12.40 -19.13
CA GLY A 96 17.84 12.27 -20.54
C GLY A 96 18.10 10.83 -21.01
N ALA A 97 17.51 9.82 -20.37
CA ALA A 97 17.62 8.45 -20.88
C ALA A 97 17.03 8.31 -22.29
N THR A 98 17.77 7.64 -23.15
CA THR A 98 17.46 7.46 -24.57
C THR A 98 16.94 6.06 -24.88
N SER A 99 17.28 5.09 -24.04
CA SER A 99 16.86 3.69 -24.16
C SER A 99 16.27 3.16 -22.86
N LYS A 100 15.59 2.00 -22.92
CA LYS A 100 15.07 1.32 -21.70
C LYS A 100 16.17 0.60 -20.92
N GLU A 101 17.27 0.28 -21.59
CA GLU A 101 18.44 -0.41 -21.06
C GLU A 101 19.37 0.55 -20.29
N ASP A 102 19.21 1.87 -20.50
CA ASP A 102 19.99 2.89 -19.81
C ASP A 102 19.72 2.79 -18.30
N THR A 103 20.78 2.55 -17.53
CA THR A 103 20.71 2.63 -16.07
C THR A 103 21.19 4.01 -15.63
N ILE A 104 20.34 4.74 -14.91
CA ILE A 104 20.60 6.11 -14.49
C ILE A 104 20.95 6.15 -13.02
N ASP A 105 21.99 6.91 -12.68
CA ASP A 105 22.35 7.19 -11.30
C ASP A 105 21.53 8.37 -10.80
N ILE A 106 20.78 8.16 -9.72
CA ILE A 106 19.89 9.17 -9.17
C ILE A 106 20.15 9.41 -7.69
N THR A 107 19.87 10.64 -7.27
CA THR A 107 19.82 11.04 -5.87
C THR A 107 18.41 10.80 -5.34
N VAL A 108 18.32 10.11 -4.21
CA VAL A 108 17.04 9.75 -3.61
C VAL A 108 16.98 10.09 -2.14
N SER A 109 15.81 10.49 -1.68
CA SER A 109 15.45 10.38 -0.27
C SER A 109 14.73 9.06 -0.04
N PHE A 110 14.95 8.47 1.12
CA PHE A 110 14.25 7.28 1.56
C PHE A 110 13.82 7.46 3.01
N ASP A 111 12.58 7.08 3.30
CA ASP A 111 12.04 7.10 4.65
C ASP A 111 11.08 5.91 4.87
N GLY A 112 11.02 5.47 6.13
CA GLY A 112 10.12 4.46 6.63
C GLY A 112 8.88 5.08 7.29
N SER A 113 7.72 4.48 7.07
CA SER A 113 6.49 4.79 7.78
C SER A 113 5.88 3.52 8.37
N TRP A 114 5.15 3.66 9.46
CA TRP A 114 4.55 2.53 10.19
C TRP A 114 3.05 2.75 10.36
N GLN A 115 2.30 1.65 10.36
CA GLN A 115 0.85 1.68 10.58
C GLN A 115 0.47 2.28 11.96
N LYS A 116 1.32 2.10 12.98
CA LYS A 116 1.09 2.58 14.35
C LYS A 116 2.32 3.32 14.85
N ARG A 117 2.10 4.35 15.65
CA ARG A 117 3.16 5.04 16.39
C ARG A 117 3.80 4.09 17.41
N GLY A 118 5.11 4.20 17.60
CA GLY A 118 5.88 3.39 18.53
C GLY A 118 6.37 2.06 17.94
N HIS A 119 7.06 1.25 18.76
CA HIS A 119 7.80 0.08 18.28
C HIS A 119 6.96 -1.18 18.06
N THR A 120 5.64 -1.11 18.17
CA THR A 120 4.72 -2.26 18.09
C THR A 120 4.03 -2.43 16.74
N SER A 121 4.41 -1.64 15.73
CA SER A 121 3.81 -1.76 14.41
C SER A 121 4.14 -3.12 13.79
N LYS A 122 3.13 -3.74 13.18
CA LYS A 122 3.27 -5.01 12.46
C LYS A 122 3.43 -4.84 10.95
N HIS A 123 3.26 -3.61 10.47
CA HIS A 123 3.45 -3.23 9.08
C HIS A 123 4.38 -2.03 9.00
N GLY A 124 5.31 -2.08 8.05
CA GLY A 124 6.19 -0.97 7.68
C GLY A 124 6.08 -0.72 6.17
N LEU A 125 6.16 0.54 5.77
CA LEU A 125 6.25 0.97 4.39
C LEU A 125 7.57 1.74 4.28
N GLY A 126 8.36 1.46 3.26
CA GLY A 126 9.43 2.38 2.87
C GLY A 126 9.19 2.90 1.48
N VAL A 127 9.59 4.15 1.24
CA VAL A 127 9.38 4.85 -0.03
C VAL A 127 10.69 5.49 -0.46
N VAL A 128 11.03 5.35 -1.74
CA VAL A 128 12.15 6.04 -2.40
C VAL A 128 11.58 7.15 -3.27
N ILE A 129 12.02 8.38 -3.01
CA ILE A 129 11.63 9.57 -3.76
C ILE A 129 12.86 10.15 -4.42
N GLU A 130 12.81 10.37 -5.73
CA GLU A 130 13.89 11.08 -6.43
C GLU A 130 13.83 12.56 -6.05
N THR A 131 14.97 13.13 -5.63
CA THR A 131 14.99 14.40 -4.90
C THR A 131 14.68 15.62 -5.74
N THR A 132 14.95 15.58 -7.04
CA THR A 132 14.84 16.73 -7.95
C THR A 132 13.41 16.88 -8.48
N THR A 133 12.82 15.79 -8.95
CA THR A 133 11.44 15.75 -9.45
C THR A 133 10.41 15.60 -8.33
N GLY A 134 10.83 15.13 -7.15
CA GLY A 134 9.95 14.85 -6.01
C GLY A 134 9.02 13.65 -6.24
N LEU A 135 9.30 12.79 -7.22
CA LEU A 135 8.46 11.66 -7.58
C LEU A 135 8.87 10.39 -6.82
N ALA A 136 7.87 9.71 -6.25
CA ALA A 136 8.08 8.39 -5.63
C ALA A 136 8.31 7.33 -6.72
N VAL A 137 9.54 6.85 -6.83
CA VAL A 137 9.96 5.90 -7.87
C VAL A 137 9.94 4.45 -7.41
N ASP A 138 10.01 4.21 -6.09
CA ASP A 138 9.89 2.87 -5.53
C ASP A 138 9.27 2.87 -4.14
N PHE A 139 8.66 1.76 -3.74
CA PHE A 139 8.12 1.55 -2.41
C PHE A 139 8.01 0.06 -2.08
N HIS A 140 8.18 -0.31 -0.81
CA HIS A 140 8.00 -1.68 -0.37
C HIS A 140 7.28 -1.75 0.97
N VAL A 141 6.35 -2.70 1.09
CA VAL A 141 5.59 -2.94 2.31
C VAL A 141 6.13 -4.20 2.97
N MET A 142 6.53 -4.07 4.24
CA MET A 142 6.87 -5.19 5.12
C MET A 142 5.77 -5.48 6.11
N SER A 143 5.63 -6.75 6.47
CA SER A 143 4.70 -7.24 7.48
C SER A 143 5.32 -8.35 8.31
N THR A 144 5.09 -8.29 9.62
CA THR A 144 5.35 -9.38 10.58
C THR A 144 4.09 -10.17 10.92
N CYS A 145 2.95 -9.84 10.30
CA CYS A 145 1.71 -10.54 10.58
C CYS A 145 0.88 -10.87 9.35
N CYS A 146 0.22 -12.01 9.42
CA CYS A 146 -0.83 -12.37 8.50
C CYS A 146 -2.15 -12.47 9.27
N GLN A 147 -3.15 -11.70 8.84
CA GLN A 147 -4.46 -11.69 9.48
C GLN A 147 -5.15 -13.05 9.35
N LYS A 148 -5.05 -13.69 8.18
CA LYS A 148 -5.63 -15.03 7.94
C LYS A 148 -4.99 -16.10 8.81
N CYS A 149 -3.67 -16.06 9.01
CA CYS A 149 -2.99 -16.93 9.99
C CYS A 149 -3.49 -16.65 11.41
N SER A 150 -3.64 -15.37 11.76
CA SER A 150 -4.04 -14.93 13.11
C SER A 150 -5.48 -15.28 13.47
N THR A 151 -6.35 -15.49 12.48
CA THR A 151 -7.76 -15.86 12.66
C THR A 151 -8.03 -17.30 12.20
N THR A 152 -8.20 -17.51 10.89
CA THR A 152 -8.51 -18.81 10.28
C THR A 152 -7.43 -19.85 10.59
N GLY A 153 -6.15 -19.49 10.47
CA GLY A 153 -5.03 -20.38 10.75
C GLY A 153 -5.04 -20.90 12.18
N LYS A 154 -5.27 -20.02 13.18
CA LYS A 154 -5.43 -20.45 14.58
C LYS A 154 -6.59 -21.43 14.75
N ASN A 155 -7.71 -21.20 14.06
CA ASN A 155 -8.86 -22.11 14.13
C ASN A 155 -8.59 -23.46 13.44
N MET A 156 -7.86 -23.47 12.31
CA MET A 156 -7.46 -24.72 11.65
C MET A 156 -6.46 -25.50 12.50
N LEU A 157 -5.52 -24.81 13.16
CA LEU A 157 -4.55 -25.45 14.05
C LEU A 157 -5.23 -26.13 15.25
N LYS A 158 -6.27 -25.50 15.83
CA LYS A 158 -7.10 -26.11 16.89
C LYS A 158 -7.79 -27.40 16.43
N ARG A 159 -8.04 -27.55 15.12
CA ARG A 159 -8.64 -28.76 14.52
C ARG A 159 -7.61 -29.85 14.21
N GLY A 160 -6.33 -29.58 14.41
CA GLY A 160 -5.23 -30.53 14.21
C GLY A 160 -4.20 -30.04 13.19
N LYS A 161 -2.95 -30.48 13.37
CA LYS A 161 -1.82 -30.05 12.52
C LYS A 161 -2.01 -30.39 11.04
N ALA A 162 -2.52 -31.59 10.72
CA ALA A 162 -2.77 -31.99 9.33
C ALA A 162 -3.80 -31.08 8.63
N VAL A 163 -4.85 -30.65 9.34
CA VAL A 163 -5.87 -29.73 8.82
C VAL A 163 -5.27 -28.34 8.57
N TYR A 164 -4.42 -27.88 9.49
CA TYR A 164 -3.67 -26.64 9.31
C TYR A 164 -2.76 -26.70 8.08
N ASP A 165 -2.00 -27.78 7.90
CA ASP A 165 -1.05 -27.91 6.80
C ASP A 165 -1.77 -27.94 5.44
N GLU A 166 -2.91 -28.63 5.33
CA GLU A 166 -3.74 -28.61 4.11
C GLU A 166 -4.28 -27.19 3.82
N TRP A 167 -4.76 -26.49 4.85
CA TRP A 167 -5.20 -25.11 4.72
C TRP A 167 -4.05 -24.18 4.32
N PHE A 168 -2.88 -24.33 4.94
CA PHE A 168 -1.73 -23.46 4.72
C PHE A 168 -1.21 -23.57 3.29
N LYS A 169 -1.20 -24.78 2.70
CA LYS A 169 -0.87 -24.98 1.27
C LYS A 169 -1.73 -24.12 0.33
N ARG A 170 -3.00 -23.87 0.69
CA ARG A 170 -3.90 -22.99 -0.09
C ARG A 170 -3.67 -21.51 0.23
N HIS A 171 -3.26 -21.20 1.46
CA HIS A 171 -3.02 -19.84 1.95
C HIS A 171 -1.63 -19.30 1.57
N GLU A 172 -0.67 -20.16 1.24
CA GLU A 172 0.70 -19.76 0.91
C GLU A 172 0.74 -18.70 -0.21
N LEU A 173 -0.15 -18.81 -1.19
CA LEU A 173 -0.30 -17.87 -2.31
C LEU A 173 -0.71 -16.45 -1.89
N ASP A 174 -1.31 -16.29 -0.72
CA ASP A 174 -1.70 -15.00 -0.15
C ASP A 174 -1.19 -14.80 1.28
N TYR A 175 -0.07 -15.46 1.59
CA TYR A 175 0.69 -15.26 2.81
C TYR A 175 1.41 -13.90 2.78
N THR A 176 1.29 -13.14 3.86
CA THR A 176 1.68 -11.72 3.88
C THR A 176 2.89 -11.41 4.76
N ILE A 177 3.38 -12.38 5.56
CA ILE A 177 4.56 -12.15 6.40
C ILE A 177 5.81 -12.26 5.53
N ASN A 178 6.58 -11.17 5.47
CA ASN A 178 7.82 -11.07 4.71
C ASN A 178 8.97 -10.46 5.54
N HIS A 179 8.75 -10.17 6.82
CA HIS A 179 9.77 -9.67 7.74
C HIS A 179 9.75 -10.44 9.06
N SER A 180 10.94 -10.68 9.61
CA SER A 180 11.14 -11.19 10.96
C SER A 180 12.02 -10.22 11.75
N GLY A 181 11.72 -10.05 13.03
CA GLY A 181 12.43 -9.10 13.92
C GLY A 181 11.64 -7.84 14.24
N SER A 182 12.34 -6.81 14.70
CA SER A 182 11.72 -5.58 15.22
C SER A 182 11.20 -4.66 14.11
N SER A 183 10.30 -3.75 14.49
CA SER A 183 9.77 -2.69 13.62
C SER A 183 10.87 -1.77 13.08
N GLY A 184 11.87 -1.43 13.89
CA GLY A 184 13.03 -0.64 13.45
C GLY A 184 13.97 -1.37 12.50
N LEU A 185 13.90 -2.71 12.40
CA LEU A 185 14.62 -3.46 11.38
C LEU A 185 13.87 -3.49 10.04
N MET A 186 12.55 -3.20 10.04
CA MET A 186 11.78 -3.15 8.80
C MET A 186 12.30 -2.07 7.86
N GLU A 187 12.62 -0.89 8.36
CA GLU A 187 13.13 0.21 7.53
C GLU A 187 14.41 -0.20 6.80
N VAL A 188 15.39 -0.75 7.54
CA VAL A 188 16.63 -1.27 6.97
C VAL A 188 16.36 -2.35 5.93
N ASN A 189 15.52 -3.34 6.24
CA ASN A 189 15.26 -4.45 5.34
C ASN A 189 14.46 -4.01 4.10
N VAL A 190 13.54 -3.06 4.24
CA VAL A 190 12.82 -2.42 3.13
C VAL A 190 13.82 -1.72 2.21
N ALA A 191 14.74 -0.93 2.75
CA ALA A 191 15.77 -0.26 1.96
C ALA A 191 16.60 -1.29 1.17
N LYS A 192 17.07 -2.37 1.81
CA LYS A 192 17.83 -3.43 1.12
C LYS A 192 17.05 -4.02 -0.06
N VAL A 193 15.77 -4.34 0.12
CA VAL A 193 14.92 -4.88 -0.96
C VAL A 193 14.83 -3.90 -2.13
N MET A 194 14.63 -2.61 -1.86
CA MET A 194 14.48 -1.59 -2.90
C MET A 194 15.79 -1.31 -3.64
N TRP A 195 16.92 -1.22 -2.93
CA TRP A 195 18.23 -1.04 -3.54
C TRP A 195 18.63 -2.21 -4.44
N LEU A 196 18.35 -3.46 -4.03
CA LEU A 196 18.67 -4.64 -4.84
C LEU A 196 17.85 -4.72 -6.13
N ARG A 197 16.62 -4.20 -6.14
CA ARG A 197 15.74 -4.25 -7.33
C ARG A 197 15.76 -2.98 -8.17
N SER A 198 16.43 -1.91 -7.73
CA SER A 198 16.37 -0.60 -8.36
C SER A 198 16.77 -0.63 -9.84
N GLN A 199 17.72 -1.49 -10.21
CA GLN A 199 18.19 -1.62 -11.59
C GLN A 199 17.11 -2.20 -12.51
N ASN A 200 16.14 -2.96 -11.98
CA ASN A 200 14.97 -3.40 -12.74
C ASN A 200 14.03 -2.24 -13.07
N LEU A 201 14.13 -1.13 -12.34
CA LEU A 201 13.46 0.15 -12.63
C LEU A 201 14.33 1.06 -13.51
N GLY A 202 15.52 0.61 -13.88
CA GLY A 202 16.50 1.37 -14.65
C GLY A 202 17.26 2.43 -13.85
N PHE A 203 17.36 2.26 -12.52
CA PHE A 203 18.04 3.19 -11.62
C PHE A 203 19.12 2.53 -10.76
N ARG A 204 20.17 3.28 -10.44
CA ARG A 204 21.01 3.05 -9.27
C ARG A 204 20.82 4.21 -8.30
N TYR A 205 20.49 3.88 -7.05
CA TYR A 205 20.32 4.88 -5.98
C TYR A 205 21.68 5.20 -5.37
N THR A 206 22.45 6.05 -6.05
CA THR A 206 23.87 6.29 -5.75
C THR A 206 24.09 7.34 -4.66
N THR A 207 23.14 8.25 -4.47
CA THR A 207 23.14 9.22 -3.37
C THR A 207 21.89 9.06 -2.54
N PHE A 208 22.06 8.87 -1.24
CA PHE A 208 21.00 8.68 -0.23
C PHE A 208 20.95 9.89 0.69
N VAL A 209 19.87 10.67 0.57
CA VAL A 209 19.55 11.80 1.44
C VAL A 209 18.69 11.32 2.60
N SER A 210 19.14 11.52 3.84
CA SER A 210 18.38 11.17 5.05
C SER A 210 18.67 12.12 6.21
N ASP A 211 17.77 12.13 7.19
CA ASP A 211 17.96 12.84 8.46
C ASP A 211 18.51 11.86 9.51
N GLY A 212 19.84 11.75 9.60
CA GLY A 212 20.46 10.98 10.68
C GLY A 212 20.35 9.44 10.57
N ASP A 213 19.83 8.87 9.48
CA ASP A 213 19.71 7.41 9.26
C ASP A 213 21.05 6.71 8.97
N TYR A 214 21.92 6.72 9.97
CA TYR A 214 23.23 6.10 9.89
C TYR A 214 23.16 4.57 9.78
N LYS A 215 22.17 3.94 10.42
CA LYS A 215 22.03 2.48 10.44
C LYS A 215 21.66 1.93 9.06
N THR A 216 20.64 2.51 8.42
CA THR A 216 20.19 2.11 7.08
C THR A 216 21.32 2.32 6.07
N TYR A 217 22.00 3.48 6.11
CA TYR A 217 23.16 3.74 5.25
C TYR A 217 24.27 2.69 5.41
N LYS A 218 24.69 2.39 6.65
CA LYS A 218 25.77 1.43 6.93
C LYS A 218 25.45 0.04 6.36
N GLU A 219 24.20 -0.38 6.49
CA GLU A 219 23.72 -1.67 6.01
C GLU A 219 23.64 -1.73 4.48
N LEU A 220 23.27 -0.62 3.82
CA LEU A 220 23.30 -0.49 2.36
C LEU A 220 24.74 -0.48 1.81
N GLN A 221 25.68 0.18 2.51
CA GLN A 221 27.10 0.14 2.16
C GLN A 221 27.65 -1.30 2.24
N SER A 222 27.27 -2.02 3.29
CA SER A 222 27.68 -3.42 3.48
C SER A 222 27.02 -4.36 2.47
N LEU A 223 25.81 -4.04 2.01
CA LEU A 223 25.10 -4.77 0.97
C LEU A 223 25.79 -4.65 -0.40
N ALA A 224 26.45 -3.51 -0.66
CA ALA A 224 27.13 -3.20 -1.92
C ALA A 224 26.30 -3.57 -3.17
N PRO A 225 25.07 -3.04 -3.33
CA PRO A 225 24.16 -3.45 -4.40
C PRO A 225 24.66 -3.07 -5.81
N TYR A 226 25.65 -2.17 -5.90
CA TYR A 226 26.20 -1.66 -7.15
C TYR A 226 27.74 -1.71 -7.14
N SER A 227 28.34 -1.59 -8.32
CA SER A 227 29.80 -1.42 -8.46
C SER A 227 30.30 -0.04 -8.00
N VAL A 228 29.39 0.91 -7.76
CA VAL A 228 29.67 2.25 -7.26
C VAL A 228 29.22 2.38 -5.81
N PRO A 229 30.01 3.03 -4.94
CA PRO A 229 29.65 3.20 -3.54
C PRO A 229 28.48 4.17 -3.39
N ILE A 230 27.60 3.90 -2.43
CA ILE A 230 26.49 4.79 -2.08
C ILE A 230 27.03 5.95 -1.24
N LYS A 231 26.75 7.17 -1.67
CA LYS A 231 27.06 8.41 -0.94
C LYS A 231 25.89 8.75 0.00
N LYS A 232 26.19 9.16 1.22
CA LYS A 232 25.20 9.73 2.13
C LYS A 232 25.29 11.25 2.07
N GLU A 233 24.15 11.91 1.95
CA GLU A 233 24.00 13.35 2.14
C GLU A 233 23.02 13.60 3.29
N GLU A 234 23.25 14.66 4.06
CA GLU A 234 22.37 15.04 5.17
C GLU A 234 21.26 15.96 4.66
N CYS A 235 20.05 15.76 5.18
CA CYS A 235 18.98 16.74 4.98
C CYS A 235 19.30 18.02 5.78
N ILE A 236 19.37 19.18 5.11
CA ILE A 236 19.83 20.44 5.73
C ILE A 236 18.75 21.14 6.60
N ASN A 237 17.49 20.68 6.59
CA ASN A 237 16.39 21.46 7.18
C ASN A 237 15.63 20.74 8.31
N GLN A 238 16.02 21.04 9.55
CA GLN A 238 15.11 20.98 10.72
C GLN A 238 14.56 22.36 11.12
N ASN A 239 14.98 23.47 10.49
CA ASN A 239 14.42 24.81 10.69
C ASN A 239 14.49 25.64 9.39
N GLY A 240 13.37 25.74 8.65
CA GLY A 240 13.20 26.74 7.59
C GLY A 240 13.17 26.19 6.16
N LEU A 241 11.98 26.06 5.60
CA LEU A 241 11.77 26.20 4.16
C LEU A 241 12.21 27.61 3.75
N VAL A 242 13.40 27.75 3.16
CA VAL A 242 13.69 28.84 2.23
C VAL A 242 13.78 28.19 0.86
N LEU A 243 12.67 28.22 0.13
CA LEU A 243 12.71 28.09 -1.31
C LEU A 243 13.39 29.37 -1.82
N HIS A 244 14.64 29.29 -2.23
CA HIS A 244 15.18 30.29 -3.14
C HIS A 244 14.42 30.14 -4.45
N SER A 245 13.44 31.01 -4.65
CA SER A 245 12.87 31.30 -5.96
C SER A 245 13.94 32.02 -6.78
N GLU A 246 14.55 31.31 -7.71
CA GLU A 246 15.17 31.91 -8.88
C GLU A 246 14.69 31.12 -10.11
N ILE A 247 13.54 31.53 -10.65
CA ILE A 247 13.32 32.06 -12.01
C ILE A 247 12.23 33.12 -11.89
#